data_AF-A0A7C4N6L6-F1
#
_entry.id   AF-A0A7C4N6L6-F1
#
_cell.length_a   1.000
_cell.length_b   1.000
_cell.length_c   1.000
_cell.angle_alpha   90.00
_cell.angle_beta   90.00
_cell.angle_gamma   90.00
#
_symmetry.space_group_name_H-M   'P 1'
#
loop_
_entity.id
_entity.type
_entity.pdbx_description
1 polymer ?
#
loop_
_entity_poly.entity_id
_entity_poly.type
_entity_poly.pdbx_seq_one_letter_code
_entity_poly.pdbx_strand_id
1 'polypeptide(L)'
;MSKQRKHYLIDRSIQVTIASKILVIPLILLTCFSLLLLFFVYQNSNYITQISGNQENLIEMFMTTPALMDKNNEIVVAGEKTFRENLGILQSIKNNNLILLYCAIGITIFQAVLLFIYGVYLTHKIAGPIYVMRQYCKEIQQGKAPQFRQLRKGDLLIDFYDDFVKAVATLQSKK
;
A
#
# COMPACT_ATOMS: atom_id res chain seq x y z
N MET A 1 34.38 19.27 14.68
CA MET A 1 33.62 18.21 13.95
C MET A 1 32.53 17.65 14.86
N SER A 2 31.28 18.03 14.61
CA SER A 2 30.11 17.58 15.40
C SER A 2 29.82 16.11 15.07
N LYS A 3 30.00 15.21 16.04
CA LYS A 3 29.60 13.80 15.93
C LYS A 3 28.08 13.74 15.74
N GLN A 4 27.63 13.40 14.54
CA GLN A 4 26.22 13.07 14.26
C GLN A 4 25.78 11.95 15.19
N ARG A 5 24.96 12.27 16.21
CA ARG A 5 24.37 11.26 17.09
C ARG A 5 23.29 10.51 16.32
N LYS A 6 23.67 9.34 15.78
CA LYS A 6 22.76 8.35 15.19
C LYS A 6 22.09 7.56 16.33
N HIS A 7 21.10 8.15 17.00
CA HIS A 7 20.23 7.40 17.92
C HIS A 7 18.79 7.62 17.50
N TYR A 8 18.26 6.65 16.75
CA TYR A 8 16.99 6.75 16.03
C TYR A 8 15.78 6.36 16.91
N LEU A 9 16.02 5.64 18.00
CA LEU A 9 14.99 5.19 18.93
C LEU A 9 15.19 5.89 20.27
N ILE A 10 14.18 6.68 20.64
CA ILE A 10 14.23 7.57 21.80
C ILE A 10 13.11 7.22 22.81
N ASP A 11 11.92 6.81 22.34
CA ASP A 11 10.84 6.33 23.21
C ASP A 11 9.90 5.38 22.45
N ARG A 12 10.15 4.07 22.53
CA ARG A 12 9.49 3.04 21.69
C ARG A 12 7.98 2.95 21.92
N SER A 13 7.49 3.16 23.13
CA SER A 13 6.09 2.86 23.49
C SER A 13 5.09 3.89 22.96
N ILE A 14 5.41 5.18 23.07
CA ILE A 14 4.57 6.27 22.54
C ILE A 14 4.62 6.28 21.01
N GLN A 15 5.82 6.10 20.45
CA GLN A 15 6.03 6.00 19.00
C GLN A 15 5.21 4.87 18.37
N VAL A 16 5.28 3.66 18.93
CA VAL A 16 4.56 2.49 18.40
C VAL A 16 3.05 2.65 18.56
N THR A 17 2.56 3.26 19.64
CA THR A 17 1.10 3.37 19.88
C THR A 17 0.44 4.36 18.93
N ILE A 18 1.05 5.54 18.72
CA ILE A 18 0.50 6.57 17.82
C ILE A 18 0.71 6.17 16.36
N ALA A 19 1.90 5.67 16.02
CA ALA A 19 2.21 5.23 14.66
C ALA A 19 1.35 4.03 14.23
N SER A 20 1.14 3.05 15.11
CA SER A 20 0.30 1.89 14.78
C SER A 20 -1.13 2.32 14.49
N LYS A 21 -1.75 3.17 15.32
CA LYS A 21 -3.14 3.59 15.09
C LYS A 21 -3.31 4.43 13.81
N ILE A 22 -2.38 5.33 13.50
CA ILE A 22 -2.46 6.17 12.29
C ILE A 22 -2.20 5.36 11.02
N LEU A 23 -1.31 4.36 11.06
CA LEU A 23 -0.98 3.52 9.89
C LEU A 23 -1.95 2.36 9.67
N VAL A 24 -2.62 1.88 10.72
CA VAL A 24 -3.52 0.72 10.62
C VAL A 24 -4.72 1.00 9.71
N ILE A 25 -5.33 2.18 9.81
CA ILE A 25 -6.49 2.54 8.96
C ILE A 25 -6.16 2.51 7.47
N PRO A 26 -5.13 3.24 6.96
CA PRO A 26 -4.78 3.19 5.55
C PRO A 26 -4.30 1.79 5.12
N LEU A 27 -3.62 1.04 6.00
CA LEU A 27 -3.20 -0.33 5.69
C LEU A 27 -4.40 -1.27 5.50
N ILE A 28 -5.43 -1.16 6.35
CA ILE A 28 -6.66 -1.95 6.23
C ILE A 28 -7.40 -1.60 4.93
N LEU A 29 -7.56 -0.31 4.63
CA LEU A 29 -8.23 0.13 3.40
C LEU A 29 -7.55 -0.42 2.14
N LEU A 30 -6.22 -0.36 2.10
CA LEU A 30 -5.44 -0.88 0.97
C LEU A 30 -5.50 -2.40 0.86
N THR A 31 -5.47 -3.10 1.99
CA THR A 31 -5.60 -4.56 2.01
C THR A 31 -6.98 -4.97 1.52
N CYS A 32 -8.03 -4.28 1.97
CA CYS A 32 -9.40 -4.50 1.52
C CYS A 32 -9.54 -4.26 0.00
N PHE A 33 -8.98 -3.16 -0.51
CA PHE A 33 -8.98 -2.87 -1.94
C PHE A 33 -8.22 -3.94 -2.75
N SER A 34 -7.05 -4.38 -2.26
CA SER A 34 -6.29 -5.45 -2.90
C SER A 34 -7.04 -6.78 -2.92
N LEU A 35 -7.72 -7.14 -1.83
CA LEU A 35 -8.51 -8.37 -1.74
C LEU A 35 -9.70 -8.32 -2.72
N LEU A 36 -10.34 -7.17 -2.86
CA LEU A 36 -11.42 -6.96 -3.82
C LEU A 36 -10.94 -7.13 -5.27
N LEU A 37 -9.78 -6.56 -5.62
CA LEU A 37 -9.19 -6.76 -6.94
C LEU A 37 -8.80 -8.22 -7.20
N LEU A 38 -8.18 -8.88 -6.23
CA LEU A 38 -7.80 -10.29 -6.34
C LEU A 38 -9.03 -11.19 -6.51
N PHE A 39 -10.10 -10.92 -5.78
CA PHE A 39 -11.38 -11.61 -5.93
C PHE A 39 -11.92 -11.47 -7.36
N PHE A 40 -11.92 -10.26 -7.92
CA PHE A 40 -12.38 -10.03 -9.29
C PHE A 40 -11.51 -10.76 -10.34
N VAL A 41 -10.18 -10.72 -10.19
CA VAL A 41 -9.25 -11.43 -11.07
C VAL A 41 -9.45 -12.95 -11.00
N TYR A 42 -9.58 -13.49 -9.78
CA TYR A 42 -9.83 -14.91 -9.56
C TYR A 42 -11.15 -15.36 -10.20
N GLN A 43 -12.21 -14.59 -10.00
CA GLN A 43 -13.52 -14.86 -10.57
C GLN A 43 -13.47 -14.88 -12.11
N ASN A 44 -12.82 -13.88 -12.72
CA ASN A 44 -12.65 -13.81 -14.18
C ASN A 44 -11.81 -14.96 -14.73
N SER A 45 -10.72 -15.33 -14.05
CA SER A 45 -9.85 -16.42 -14.48
C SER A 45 -10.60 -17.76 -14.54
N ASN A 46 -11.50 -18.02 -13.59
CA ASN A 46 -12.33 -19.22 -13.59
C ASN A 46 -13.32 -19.24 -14.76
N TYR A 47 -14.02 -18.12 -15.02
CA TYR A 47 -14.93 -18.04 -16.16
C TYR A 47 -14.21 -18.26 -17.50
N ILE A 48 -13.02 -17.66 -17.69
CA ILE A 48 -12.26 -17.82 -18.92
C ILE A 48 -11.77 -19.26 -19.10
N THR A 49 -11.34 -19.92 -18.02
CA THR A 49 -10.87 -21.31 -18.10
C THR A 49 -11.99 -22.26 -18.52
N GLN A 50 -13.20 -22.06 -17.99
CA GLN A 50 -14.37 -22.84 -18.39
C GLN A 50 -14.76 -22.59 -19.86
N ILE A 51 -14.76 -21.34 -20.30
CA ILE A 51 -15.08 -20.99 -21.69
C ILE A 51 -14.01 -21.57 -22.64
N SER A 52 -12.73 -21.41 -22.31
CA SER A 52 -11.61 -21.93 -23.13
C SER A 52 -11.68 -23.45 -23.30
N GLY A 53 -11.93 -24.19 -22.21
CA GLY A 53 -12.05 -25.65 -22.27
C GLY A 53 -13.25 -26.12 -23.09
N ASN A 54 -14.41 -25.45 -22.95
CA ASN A 54 -15.56 -25.73 -23.80
C ASN A 54 -15.27 -25.44 -25.27
N GLN A 55 -14.52 -24.37 -25.57
CA GLN A 55 -14.16 -24.05 -26.93
C GLN A 55 -13.17 -25.06 -27.53
N GLU A 56 -12.19 -25.56 -26.77
CA GLU A 56 -11.28 -26.63 -27.24
C GLU A 56 -12.05 -27.89 -27.67
N ASN A 57 -13.02 -28.34 -26.87
CA ASN A 57 -13.88 -29.47 -27.23
C ASN A 57 -14.73 -29.22 -28.49
N LEU A 58 -15.19 -27.98 -28.70
CA LEU A 58 -15.91 -27.60 -29.91
C LEU A 58 -15.02 -27.59 -31.15
N ILE A 59 -13.75 -27.18 -31.03
CA ILE A 59 -12.76 -27.32 -32.12
C ILE A 59 -12.57 -28.78 -32.44
N GLU A 60 -12.38 -29.62 -31.43
CA GLU A 60 -12.14 -31.04 -31.62
C GLU A 60 -13.32 -31.69 -32.35
N MET A 61 -14.56 -31.39 -31.95
CA MET A 61 -15.76 -31.81 -32.67
C MET A 61 -15.77 -31.31 -34.12
N PHE A 62 -15.41 -30.04 -34.34
CA PHE A 62 -15.36 -29.44 -35.68
C PHE A 62 -14.32 -30.11 -36.58
N MET A 63 -13.12 -30.39 -36.04
CA MET A 63 -11.99 -31.00 -36.77
C MET A 63 -12.14 -32.50 -36.97
N THR A 64 -12.99 -33.18 -36.18
CA THR A 64 -13.25 -34.62 -36.32
C THR A 64 -14.51 -34.94 -37.13
N THR A 65 -15.39 -33.95 -37.36
CA THR A 65 -16.62 -34.11 -38.14
C THR A 65 -16.36 -33.78 -39.61
N PRO A 66 -16.38 -34.76 -40.54
CA PRO A 66 -16.00 -34.53 -41.94
C PRO A 66 -16.86 -33.49 -42.66
N ALA A 67 -18.16 -33.42 -42.34
CA ALA A 67 -19.09 -32.45 -42.89
C ALA A 67 -18.77 -31.00 -42.49
N LEU A 68 -18.06 -30.80 -41.38
CA LEU A 68 -17.65 -29.49 -40.87
C LEU A 68 -16.24 -29.09 -41.32
N MET A 69 -15.59 -29.88 -42.17
CA MET A 69 -14.29 -29.56 -42.77
C MET A 69 -14.37 -29.29 -44.28
N ASP A 70 -15.59 -29.16 -44.82
CA ASP A 70 -15.78 -28.87 -46.25
C ASP A 70 -15.31 -27.44 -46.58
N LYS A 71 -14.12 -27.36 -47.19
CA LYS A 71 -13.50 -26.10 -47.63
C LYS A 71 -14.23 -25.42 -48.78
N ASN A 72 -15.17 -26.10 -49.44
CA ASN A 72 -15.96 -25.54 -50.53
C ASN A 72 -17.25 -24.84 -50.03
N ASN A 73 -17.58 -25.00 -48.74
CA ASN A 73 -18.75 -24.37 -48.14
C ASN A 73 -18.35 -23.07 -47.42
N GLU A 74 -18.80 -21.93 -47.94
CA GLU A 74 -18.49 -20.61 -47.38
C GLU A 74 -18.90 -20.46 -45.90
N ILE A 75 -20.00 -21.09 -45.48
CA ILE A 75 -20.48 -21.02 -44.09
C ILE A 75 -19.49 -21.73 -43.15
N VAL A 76 -18.95 -22.88 -43.58
CA VAL A 76 -17.97 -23.65 -42.81
C VAL A 76 -16.67 -22.86 -42.67
N VAL A 77 -16.20 -22.25 -43.76
CA VAL A 77 -14.98 -21.42 -43.77
C VAL A 77 -15.14 -20.17 -42.90
N ALA A 78 -16.28 -19.48 -42.99
CA ALA A 78 -16.55 -18.29 -42.17
C ALA A 78 -16.71 -18.64 -40.68
N GLY A 79 -17.36 -19.77 -40.37
CA GLY A 79 -17.50 -20.31 -39.02
C GLY A 79 -16.15 -20.66 -38.40
N GLU A 80 -15.30 -21.40 -39.12
CA GLU A 80 -13.94 -21.77 -38.67
C GLU A 80 -13.12 -20.52 -38.35
N LYS A 81 -13.12 -19.53 -39.25
CA LYS A 81 -12.37 -18.28 -39.07
C LYS A 81 -12.81 -17.55 -37.81
N THR A 82 -14.12 -17.35 -37.63
CA THR A 82 -14.69 -16.66 -36.47
C THR A 82 -14.37 -17.40 -35.17
N PHE A 83 -14.40 -18.73 -35.19
CA PHE A 83 -14.07 -19.56 -34.04
C PHE A 83 -12.59 -19.42 -33.64
N ARG A 84 -11.68 -19.46 -34.62
CA ARG A 84 -10.24 -19.24 -34.40
C ARG A 84 -9.94 -17.83 -33.85
N GLU A 85 -10.63 -16.82 -34.36
CA GLU A 85 -10.51 -15.44 -33.86
C GLU A 85 -10.96 -15.34 -32.39
N ASN A 86 -12.11 -15.91 -32.05
CA ASN A 86 -12.63 -15.90 -30.67
C ASN A 86 -11.67 -16.59 -29.68
N LEU A 87 -11.05 -17.71 -30.06
CA LEU A 87 -10.02 -18.36 -29.23
C LEU A 87 -8.80 -17.46 -29.00
N GLY A 88 -8.33 -16.79 -30.05
CA GLY A 88 -7.23 -15.84 -29.95
C GLY A 88 -7.54 -14.70 -28.97
N ILE A 89 -8.79 -14.20 -29.01
CA ILE A 89 -9.29 -13.19 -28.07
C ILE A 89 -9.30 -13.75 -26.64
N LEU A 90 -9.86 -14.94 -26.41
CA LEU A 90 -9.89 -15.56 -25.07
C LEU A 90 -8.50 -15.77 -24.49
N GLN A 91 -7.57 -16.27 -25.30
CA GLN A 91 -6.18 -16.47 -24.88
C GLN A 91 -5.52 -15.13 -24.51
N SER A 92 -5.82 -14.07 -25.27
CA SER A 92 -5.36 -12.72 -24.96
C SER A 92 -5.96 -12.20 -23.65
N ILE A 93 -7.25 -12.43 -23.39
CA ILE A 93 -7.91 -12.05 -22.13
C ILE A 93 -7.31 -12.83 -20.95
N LYS A 94 -7.01 -14.13 -21.11
CA LYS A 94 -6.33 -14.94 -20.08
C LYS A 94 -4.96 -14.36 -19.72
N ASN A 95 -4.15 -14.04 -20.73
CA ASN A 95 -2.84 -13.42 -20.52
C ASN A 95 -2.94 -12.05 -19.86
N ASN A 96 -3.90 -11.21 -20.30
CA ASN A 96 -4.15 -9.91 -19.69
C ASN A 96 -4.57 -10.03 -18.22
N ASN A 97 -5.39 -11.02 -17.86
CA ASN A 97 -5.75 -11.28 -16.46
C ASN A 97 -4.54 -11.69 -15.60
N LEU A 98 -3.60 -12.47 -16.14
CA LEU A 98 -2.36 -12.78 -15.42
C LEU A 98 -1.50 -11.53 -15.21
N ILE A 99 -1.42 -10.65 -16.22
CA ILE A 99 -0.72 -9.36 -16.07
C ILE A 99 -1.40 -8.52 -14.99
N LEU A 100 -2.74 -8.43 -15.01
CA LEU A 100 -3.51 -7.74 -13.97
C LEU A 100 -3.25 -8.32 -12.57
N LEU A 101 -3.17 -9.65 -12.45
CA LEU A 101 -2.83 -10.33 -11.19
C LEU A 101 -1.45 -9.89 -10.67
N TYR A 102 -0.43 -9.97 -11.52
CA TYR A 102 0.92 -9.57 -11.15
C TYR A 102 1.02 -8.08 -10.83
N CYS A 103 0.32 -7.23 -11.58
CA CYS A 103 0.22 -5.80 -11.29
C CYS A 103 -0.46 -5.55 -9.94
N ALA A 104 -1.56 -6.24 -9.62
CA ALA A 104 -2.25 -6.10 -8.34
C ALA A 104 -1.34 -6.49 -7.17
N ILE A 105 -0.63 -7.62 -7.28
CA ILE A 105 0.35 -8.05 -6.26
C ILE A 105 1.48 -7.02 -6.13
N GLY A 106 2.03 -6.57 -7.26
CA GLY A 106 3.12 -5.60 -7.30
C GLY A 106 2.75 -4.27 -6.65
N ILE A 107 1.58 -3.72 -6.99
CA ILE A 107 1.04 -2.50 -6.38
C ILE A 107 0.84 -2.70 -4.88
N THR A 108 0.34 -3.86 -4.45
CA THR A 108 0.12 -4.16 -3.04
C THR A 108 1.40 -4.23 -2.21
N ILE A 109 2.46 -4.79 -2.77
CA ILE A 109 3.78 -4.78 -2.12
C ILE A 109 4.35 -3.36 -2.11
N PHE A 110 4.28 -2.66 -3.24
CA PHE A 110 4.81 -1.30 -3.38
C PHE A 110 4.18 -0.33 -2.39
N GLN A 111 2.85 -0.33 -2.27
CA GLN A 111 2.13 0.54 -1.32
C GLN A 111 2.47 0.21 0.14
N ALA A 112 2.65 -1.08 0.48
CA ALA A 112 3.03 -1.48 1.84
C ALA A 112 4.41 -0.92 2.21
N VAL A 113 5.36 -0.95 1.28
CA VAL A 113 6.69 -0.35 1.45
C VAL A 113 6.59 1.17 1.62
N LEU A 114 5.82 1.86 0.76
CA LEU A 114 5.63 3.30 0.87
C LEU A 114 5.03 3.71 2.21
N LEU A 115 4.00 3.01 2.68
CA LEU A 115 3.39 3.29 3.98
C LEU A 115 4.34 3.04 5.14
N PHE A 116 5.16 1.99 5.08
CA PHE A 116 6.16 1.73 6.10
C PHE A 116 7.16 2.88 6.21
N ILE A 117 7.69 3.35 5.07
CA ILE A 117 8.63 4.47 5.02
C ILE A 117 7.96 5.75 5.54
N TYR A 118 6.74 6.04 5.09
CA TYR A 118 5.97 7.21 5.52
C TYR A 118 5.68 7.17 7.03
N GLY A 119 5.32 5.99 7.54
CA GLY A 119 5.04 5.75 8.95
C GLY A 119 6.24 6.01 9.85
N VAL A 120 7.42 5.52 9.46
CA VAL A 120 8.68 5.81 10.13
C VAL A 120 8.94 7.31 10.12
N TYR A 121 8.86 7.95 8.95
CA TYR A 121 9.08 9.39 8.79
C TYR A 121 8.18 10.23 9.71
N LEU A 122 6.88 9.94 9.73
CA LEU A 122 5.91 10.63 10.58
C LEU A 122 6.24 10.45 12.07
N THR A 123 6.59 9.23 12.47
CA THR A 123 6.94 8.89 13.85
C THR A 123 8.12 9.71 14.35
N HIS A 124 9.16 9.91 13.53
CA HIS A 124 10.32 10.73 13.92
C HIS A 124 9.96 12.19 14.14
N LYS A 125 9.11 12.75 13.28
CA LYS A 125 8.70 14.16 13.37
C LYS A 125 7.78 14.47 14.56
N ILE A 126 7.08 13.47 15.08
CA ILE A 126 6.23 13.61 16.28
C ILE A 126 7.04 13.34 17.55
N ALA A 127 7.79 12.23 17.58
CA ALA A 127 8.38 11.77 18.82
C ALA A 127 9.66 12.50 19.23
N GLY A 128 10.35 13.15 18.28
CA GLY A 128 11.45 14.06 18.59
C GLY A 128 11.02 15.16 19.56
N PRO A 129 10.07 16.02 19.18
CA PRO A 129 9.51 17.06 20.04
C PRO A 129 8.98 16.53 21.38
N ILE A 130 8.20 15.45 21.36
CA ILE A 130 7.63 14.85 22.58
C ILE A 130 8.73 14.46 23.57
N TYR A 131 9.81 13.84 23.10
CA TYR A 131 10.91 13.46 23.96
C TYR A 131 11.61 14.68 24.60
N VAL A 132 11.81 15.75 23.83
CA VAL A 132 12.41 16.99 24.35
C VAL A 132 11.54 17.59 25.44
N MET A 133 10.23 17.72 25.20
CA MET A 133 9.29 18.24 26.18
C MET A 133 9.23 17.35 27.44
N ARG A 134 9.23 16.01 27.26
CA ARG A 134 9.26 15.05 28.37
C ARG A 134 10.50 15.25 29.25
N GLN A 135 11.66 15.54 28.65
CA GLN A 135 12.88 15.81 29.41
C GLN A 135 12.79 17.11 30.20
N TYR A 136 12.26 18.18 29.61
CA TYR A 136 12.04 19.43 30.35
C TYR A 136 11.06 19.27 31.50
N CYS A 137 9.97 18.53 31.31
CA CYS A 137 9.04 18.21 32.39
C CYS A 137 9.76 17.52 33.57
N LYS A 138 10.69 16.59 33.30
CA LYS A 138 11.49 15.94 34.36
C LYS A 138 12.42 16.92 35.07
N GLU A 139 13.05 17.84 34.35
CA GLU A 139 13.92 18.86 34.94
C GLU A 139 13.13 19.81 35.84
N ILE A 140 11.95 20.26 35.39
CA ILE A 140 11.03 21.10 36.16
C ILE A 140 10.56 20.37 37.43
N GLN A 141 10.21 19.07 37.33
CA GLN A 141 9.84 18.24 38.48
C GLN A 141 10.97 18.13 39.52
N GLN A 142 12.23 18.22 39.09
CA GLN A 142 13.39 18.24 39.98
C GLN A 142 13.72 19.65 40.52
N GLY A 143 12.87 20.65 40.24
CA GLY A 143 13.11 22.04 40.63
C GLY A 143 14.19 22.75 39.81
N LYS A 144 14.68 22.15 38.72
CA LYS A 144 15.68 22.74 37.84
C LYS A 144 15.00 23.62 36.78
N ALA A 145 15.68 24.69 36.37
CA ALA A 145 15.28 25.48 35.22
C ALA A 145 15.80 24.81 33.93
N PRO A 146 14.94 24.27 33.06
CA PRO A 146 15.38 23.66 31.82
C PRO A 146 15.94 24.69 30.85
N GLN A 147 17.00 24.31 30.13
CA GLN A 147 17.55 25.13 29.06
C GLN A 147 16.83 24.81 27.74
N PHE A 148 15.94 25.70 27.30
CA PHE A 148 15.21 25.51 26.07
C PHE A 148 16.12 25.64 24.84
N ARG A 149 16.05 24.64 23.95
CA ARG A 149 16.64 24.67 22.61
C ARG A 149 15.57 24.73 21.54
N GLN A 150 15.87 25.21 20.33
CA GLN A 150 14.91 25.16 19.24
C GLN A 150 14.71 23.72 18.73
N LEU A 151 13.49 23.40 18.30
CA LEU A 151 13.18 22.16 17.59
C LEU A 151 13.72 22.18 16.16
N ARG A 152 13.77 21.01 15.52
CA ARG A 152 14.25 20.90 14.15
C ARG A 152 13.19 21.43 13.20
N LYS A 153 13.63 22.06 12.10
CA LYS A 153 12.72 22.53 11.05
C LYS A 153 11.93 21.34 10.48
N GLY A 154 10.60 21.46 10.47
CA GLY A 154 9.69 20.47 9.92
C GLY A 154 9.20 19.42 10.91
N ASP A 155 9.53 19.50 12.19
CA ASP A 155 8.84 18.73 13.23
C ASP A 155 7.34 19.12 13.30
N LEU A 156 6.46 18.17 13.65
CA LEU A 156 5.00 18.40 13.60
C LEU A 156 4.44 19.20 14.78
N LEU A 157 5.14 19.21 15.91
CA LEU A 157 4.67 19.79 17.16
C LEU A 157 5.39 21.11 17.51
N ILE A 158 5.87 21.84 16.49
CA ILE A 158 6.62 23.09 16.70
C ILE A 158 5.76 24.14 17.41
N ASP A 159 4.53 24.37 16.95
CA ASP A 159 3.66 25.41 17.53
C ASP A 159 3.33 25.10 19.00
N PHE A 160 2.96 23.84 19.28
CA PHE A 160 2.71 23.38 20.64
C PHE A 160 3.95 23.49 21.53
N TYR A 161 5.13 23.19 20.99
CA TYR A 161 6.39 23.33 21.69
C TYR A 161 6.67 24.79 22.06
N ASP A 162 6.45 25.72 21.13
CA ASP A 162 6.66 27.14 21.37
C ASP A 162 5.71 27.67 22.46
N ASP A 163 4.46 27.22 22.46
CA ASP A 163 3.49 27.55 23.51
C ASP A 163 3.88 26.94 24.87
N PHE A 164 4.36 25.69 24.86
CA PHE A 164 4.88 25.04 26.07
C PHE A 164 6.06 25.82 26.67
N VAL A 165 7.02 26.23 25.85
CA VAL A 165 8.19 27.02 26.29
C VAL A 165 7.76 28.35 26.89
N LYS A 166 6.85 29.08 26.22
CA LYS A 166 6.32 30.36 26.73
C LYS A 166 5.60 30.19 28.07
N ALA A 167 4.79 29.14 28.22
CA ALA A 167 4.07 28.87 29.46
C ALA A 167 5.03 28.62 30.63
N VAL A 168 6.05 27.77 30.43
CA VAL A 168 7.04 27.48 31.47
C VAL A 168 7.86 28.73 31.81
N ALA A 169 8.30 29.50 30.81
CA ALA A 169 9.05 30.74 31.04
C ALA A 169 8.24 31.75 31.87
N THR A 170 6.94 31.89 31.57
CA THR A 170 6.02 32.78 32.33
C THR A 170 5.85 32.34 33.78
N LEU A 171 5.80 31.02 34.03
CA LEU A 171 5.70 30.49 35.40
C LEU A 171 7.00 30.70 36.18
N GLN A 172 8.16 30.59 35.51
CA GLN A 172 9.46 30.82 36.14
C GLN A 172 9.69 32.29 36.48
N SER A 173 9.21 33.23 35.66
CA SER A 173 9.32 34.66 35.94
C SER A 173 8.39 35.17 37.04
N LYS A 174 7.42 34.35 37.48
CA LYS A 174 6.49 34.68 38.59
C LYS A 174 7.00 34.23 39.96
N LYS A 175 8.09 33.48 40.03
CA LYS A 175 8.81 33.19 41.28
C LYS A 175 9.75 34.34 41.62
#